data_AF-A0A2T7FTN7-F1
#
_entry.id   AF-A0A2T7FTN7-F1
#
_cell.length_a   1.000
_cell.length_b   1.000
_cell.length_c   1.000
_cell.angle_alpha   90.00
_cell.angle_beta   90.00
_cell.angle_gamma   90.00
#
_symmetry.space_group_name_H-M   'P 1'
#
loop_
_entity.id
_entity.type
_entity.pdbx_description
1 polymer ?
#
loop_
_entity_poly.entity_id
_entity_poly.type
_entity_poly.pdbx_seq_one_letter_code
_entity_poly.pdbx_strand_id
1 'polypeptide(L)'
;MPDDGSTFRDATALARDIFDRTDGEVRLALPLGLGKPITLVNALTRMAADDPSLSLTIFTALTLQRPRPSSDLEDRFLGPAMERLFGNAPPLAYAKMIHEGTLPDNITVSEFFFQAGAWLGNDYAQRHYIPANYTHARDVLMARKPNVLVQLMPRQGDQFSLSCNTDISADLFAARAAGEMDFIAVAEVCDALPFMGGPAVITAKEVALVLDPPTQIDLFSAVRRPVSDAQHAIGLHVSRLVEDGGTLQIGIGAIGDAVAHALLQRDRGTLGPVWSDAPVPLQGDGIAPFDEGLYAVTEMLVGGLVALFEAGMIRREVAGAAIHAGFFVDARDMYERLRAMPRPQRDKIEMRPVSFTNALYGDEAAKRAARVKARFVNGAMQVNLLGDAMSDAAKPGQVVSGVGGQFNFFEQAFALDDAHAVLTLPATRTSGGETSSNIVWQVPVVTVPRHMRDIVVTEYGAAFLRGQTDEEAIKRLICIADSRFQAELVTQAQEAGKLAPDWQVPAAHRQNTPQAIAAWRATHRDLLPDYPLGTDFTAIEQALLPCLEVLSNAAGRKRDLAGLLAASLTAPAHPQEGAMMRRMGYDPAPKLTEPLQARALRGAMRKVAACTL
;
A
#
# COMPACT_ATOMS: atom_id res chain seq x y z
N MET A 1 -33.58 -14.69 14.02
CA MET A 1 -33.20 -15.74 13.06
C MET A 1 -33.90 -17.01 13.47
N PRO A 2 -34.53 -17.75 12.55
CA PRO A 2 -34.90 -19.13 12.84
C PRO A 2 -33.62 -19.89 13.22
N ASP A 3 -33.72 -20.71 14.25
CA ASP A 3 -32.66 -21.56 14.79
C ASP A 3 -32.51 -22.80 13.88
N ASP A 4 -32.08 -22.59 12.64
CA ASP A 4 -32.00 -23.62 11.60
C ASP A 4 -30.63 -24.35 11.55
N GLY A 5 -29.76 -24.09 12.53
CA GLY A 5 -28.43 -24.68 12.63
C GLY A 5 -27.37 -24.03 11.72
N SER A 6 -27.67 -22.93 11.03
CA SER A 6 -26.70 -22.22 10.16
C SER A 6 -25.86 -21.16 10.87
N THR A 7 -26.24 -20.74 12.08
CA THR A 7 -25.56 -19.68 12.85
C THR A 7 -24.84 -20.25 14.07
N PHE A 8 -23.55 -19.93 14.19
CA PHE A 8 -22.65 -20.39 15.22
C PHE A 8 -22.13 -19.21 16.03
N ARG A 9 -21.89 -19.44 17.31
CA ARG A 9 -21.22 -18.47 18.20
C ARG A 9 -19.78 -18.88 18.56
N ASP A 10 -19.42 -20.12 18.27
CA ASP A 10 -18.12 -20.70 18.56
C ASP A 10 -17.41 -21.11 17.25
N ALA A 11 -16.20 -20.58 17.04
CA ALA A 11 -15.45 -20.80 15.82
C ALA A 11 -14.97 -22.24 15.67
N THR A 12 -14.71 -22.95 16.78
CA THR A 12 -14.28 -24.36 16.75
C THR A 12 -15.43 -25.28 16.36
N ALA A 13 -16.63 -25.03 16.89
CA ALA A 13 -17.84 -25.75 16.48
C ALA A 13 -18.14 -25.55 14.98
N LEU A 14 -18.03 -24.31 14.48
CA LEU A 14 -18.21 -24.02 13.07
C LEU A 14 -17.11 -24.66 12.20
N ALA A 15 -15.85 -24.61 12.62
CA ALA A 15 -14.76 -25.26 11.89
C ALA A 15 -15.00 -26.77 11.75
N ARG A 16 -15.51 -27.43 12.80
CA ARG A 16 -15.87 -28.85 12.76
C ARG A 16 -16.99 -29.12 11.75
N ASP A 17 -18.07 -28.34 11.81
CA ASP A 17 -19.19 -28.46 10.87
C ASP A 17 -18.75 -28.24 9.41
N ILE A 18 -17.82 -27.32 9.17
CA ILE A 18 -17.21 -27.13 7.84
C ILE A 18 -16.46 -28.40 7.40
N PHE A 19 -15.56 -28.95 8.23
CA PHE A 19 -14.83 -30.18 7.87
C PHE A 19 -15.77 -31.37 7.65
N ASP A 20 -16.81 -31.51 8.48
CA ASP A 20 -17.81 -32.57 8.34
C ASP A 20 -18.57 -32.46 7.00
N ARG A 21 -18.91 -31.24 6.57
CA ARG A 21 -19.58 -30.98 5.27
C ARG A 21 -18.69 -31.14 4.05
N THR A 22 -17.37 -31.08 4.24
CA THR A 22 -16.39 -31.22 3.16
C THR A 22 -15.66 -32.55 3.19
N ASP A 23 -16.17 -33.55 3.92
CA ASP A 23 -15.55 -34.87 4.08
C ASP A 23 -14.08 -34.81 4.51
N GLY A 24 -13.75 -33.85 5.39
CA GLY A 24 -12.40 -33.61 5.91
C GLY A 24 -11.45 -32.85 4.98
N GLU A 25 -11.85 -32.50 3.76
CA GLU A 25 -10.99 -31.79 2.78
C GLU A 25 -11.46 -30.36 2.53
N VAL A 26 -10.84 -29.38 3.18
CA VAL A 26 -11.14 -27.95 3.01
C VAL A 26 -10.16 -27.31 2.02
N ARG A 27 -10.69 -26.82 0.89
CA ARG A 27 -10.02 -25.91 -0.05
C ARG A 27 -10.61 -24.53 0.14
N LEU A 28 -9.94 -23.75 0.98
CA LEU A 28 -10.38 -22.46 1.49
C LEU A 28 -9.94 -21.30 0.60
N ALA A 29 -10.91 -20.54 0.11
CA ALA A 29 -10.69 -19.23 -0.48
C ALA A 29 -10.82 -18.13 0.60
N LEU A 30 -9.85 -17.22 0.64
CA LEU A 30 -9.87 -16.04 1.52
C LEU A 30 -9.71 -14.74 0.71
N PRO A 31 -10.31 -13.63 1.18
CA PRO A 31 -10.17 -12.31 0.57
C PRO A 31 -8.72 -11.87 0.35
N LEU A 32 -8.46 -11.01 -0.65
CA LEU A 32 -7.10 -10.57 -0.98
C LEU A 32 -6.48 -9.63 0.06
N GLY A 33 -7.28 -8.88 0.82
CA GLY A 33 -6.78 -7.79 1.67
C GLY A 33 -7.25 -7.89 3.12
N LEU A 34 -7.96 -6.86 3.57
CA LEU A 34 -8.73 -6.88 4.82
C LEU A 34 -9.83 -7.94 4.71
N GLY A 35 -10.62 -8.16 5.75
CA GLY A 35 -11.81 -8.99 5.63
C GLY A 35 -11.56 -10.50 5.77
N LYS A 36 -10.34 -10.94 6.07
CA LYS A 36 -10.06 -12.33 6.45
C LYS A 36 -10.60 -12.63 7.86
N PRO A 37 -11.47 -13.63 8.05
CA PRO A 37 -11.99 -14.03 9.36
C PRO A 37 -10.93 -14.73 10.23
N ILE A 38 -10.10 -13.96 10.92
CA ILE A 38 -8.97 -14.51 11.70
C ILE A 38 -9.48 -15.54 12.73
N THR A 39 -10.63 -15.31 13.36
CA THR A 39 -11.19 -16.21 14.37
C THR A 39 -11.47 -17.59 13.78
N LEU A 40 -12.27 -17.66 12.71
CA LEU A 40 -12.60 -18.91 12.03
C LEU A 40 -11.39 -19.55 11.33
N VAL A 41 -10.56 -18.77 10.64
CA VAL A 41 -9.36 -19.29 9.95
C VAL A 41 -8.39 -19.92 10.94
N ASN A 42 -8.22 -19.31 12.13
CA ASN A 42 -7.40 -19.89 13.18
C ASN A 42 -8.00 -21.18 13.75
N ALA A 43 -9.34 -21.28 13.86
CA ALA A 43 -9.99 -22.50 14.30
C ALA A 43 -9.80 -23.64 13.28
N LEU A 44 -10.00 -23.38 11.98
CA LEU A 44 -9.75 -24.33 10.89
C LEU A 44 -8.29 -24.80 10.87
N THR A 45 -7.35 -23.86 10.98
CA THR A 45 -5.91 -24.16 10.95
C THR A 45 -5.50 -25.04 12.13
N ARG A 46 -5.94 -24.72 13.35
CA ARG A 46 -5.61 -25.52 14.54
C ARG A 46 -6.22 -26.92 14.46
N MET A 47 -7.46 -27.02 14.01
CA MET A 47 -8.13 -28.32 13.88
C MET A 47 -7.42 -29.23 12.89
N ALA A 48 -7.04 -28.73 11.71
CA ALA A 48 -6.22 -29.49 10.76
C ALA A 48 -4.83 -29.80 11.31
N ALA A 49 -4.22 -28.89 12.09
CA ALA A 49 -2.91 -29.14 12.68
C ALA A 49 -2.93 -30.24 13.75
N ASP A 50 -4.03 -30.35 14.50
CA ASP A 50 -4.22 -31.34 15.57
C ASP A 50 -4.70 -32.70 15.04
N ASP A 51 -5.26 -32.76 13.82
CA ASP A 51 -5.77 -33.99 13.20
C ASP A 51 -5.23 -34.18 11.76
N PRO A 52 -4.20 -35.03 11.56
CA PRO A 52 -3.62 -35.31 10.26
C PRO A 52 -4.55 -35.98 9.24
N SER A 53 -5.74 -36.45 9.65
CA SER A 53 -6.74 -37.00 8.72
C SER A 53 -7.50 -35.91 7.96
N LEU A 54 -7.47 -34.66 8.46
CA LEU A 54 -8.05 -33.50 7.81
C LEU A 54 -7.04 -32.88 6.83
N SER A 55 -7.53 -32.25 5.77
CA SER A 55 -6.70 -31.51 4.82
C SER A 55 -7.18 -30.07 4.70
N LEU A 56 -6.26 -29.10 4.78
CA LEU A 56 -6.56 -27.68 4.65
C LEU A 56 -5.65 -27.02 3.62
N THR A 57 -6.20 -26.65 2.48
CA THR A 57 -5.52 -25.82 1.47
C THR A 57 -6.09 -24.41 1.50
N ILE A 58 -5.24 -23.40 1.70
CA ILE A 58 -5.61 -21.99 1.79
C ILE A 58 -5.09 -21.25 0.58
N PHE A 59 -5.98 -20.57 -0.16
CA PHE A 59 -5.64 -19.65 -1.23
C PHE A 59 -5.99 -18.23 -0.81
N THR A 60 -5.00 -17.34 -0.84
CA THR A 60 -5.21 -15.95 -0.39
C THR A 60 -4.23 -14.97 -1.04
N ALA A 61 -4.22 -13.74 -0.55
CA ALA A 61 -3.19 -12.76 -0.81
C ALA A 61 -3.08 -11.84 0.41
N LEU A 62 -2.00 -11.05 0.48
CA LEU A 62 -1.74 -10.06 1.52
C LEU A 62 -2.07 -10.60 2.91
N THR A 63 -1.40 -11.67 3.35
CA THR A 63 -1.49 -12.11 4.75
C THR A 63 -1.02 -10.98 5.65
N LEU A 64 -1.98 -10.23 6.21
CA LEU A 64 -1.73 -9.06 7.04
C LEU A 64 -1.15 -9.50 8.39
N GLN A 65 0.09 -9.10 8.61
CA GLN A 65 0.87 -9.44 9.80
C GLN A 65 1.18 -8.18 10.58
N ARG A 66 1.03 -8.28 11.90
CA ARG A 66 1.56 -7.27 12.82
C ARG A 66 3.07 -7.12 12.56
N PRO A 67 3.59 -5.90 12.39
CA PRO A 67 5.02 -5.67 12.28
C PRO A 67 5.75 -6.36 13.43
N ARG A 68 6.88 -7.01 13.16
CA ARG A 68 7.75 -7.54 14.23
C ARG A 68 8.86 -6.53 14.44
N PRO A 69 8.99 -5.94 15.63
CA PRO A 69 10.10 -5.06 15.93
C PRO A 69 11.43 -5.77 15.71
N SER A 70 12.36 -5.11 15.03
CA SER A 70 13.70 -5.62 14.77
C SER A 70 14.69 -5.33 15.90
N SER A 71 14.31 -4.49 16.87
CA SER A 71 15.14 -4.10 18.02
C SER A 71 14.29 -3.73 19.25
N ASP A 72 14.89 -3.75 20.45
CA ASP A 72 14.26 -3.29 21.71
C ASP A 72 13.79 -1.83 21.62
N LEU A 73 14.54 -0.98 20.92
CA LEU A 73 14.17 0.42 20.72
C LEU A 73 12.92 0.55 19.84
N GLU A 74 12.87 -0.21 18.74
CA GLU A 74 11.71 -0.25 17.87
C GLU A 74 10.50 -0.83 18.60
N ASP A 75 10.68 -1.84 19.44
CA ASP A 75 9.61 -2.43 20.27
C ASP A 75 9.08 -1.42 21.28
N ARG A 76 9.94 -0.67 21.97
CA ARG A 76 9.53 0.41 22.89
C ARG A 76 8.76 1.52 22.19
N PHE A 77 9.14 1.86 20.97
CA PHE A 77 8.46 2.88 20.19
C PHE A 77 7.12 2.38 19.65
N LEU A 78 7.16 1.29 18.88
CA LEU A 78 6.01 0.76 18.17
C LEU A 78 5.06 0.00 19.08
N GLY A 79 5.51 -0.70 20.12
CA GLY A 79 4.69 -1.57 20.96
C GLY A 79 3.38 -0.94 21.44
N PRO A 80 3.40 0.18 22.19
CA PRO A 80 2.15 0.84 22.64
C PRO A 80 1.30 1.40 21.49
N ALA A 81 1.93 1.87 20.40
CA ALA A 81 1.20 2.29 19.20
C ALA A 81 0.57 1.08 18.50
N MET A 82 1.25 -0.05 18.44
CA MET A 82 0.81 -1.31 17.85
C MET A 82 -0.33 -1.93 18.67
N GLU A 83 -0.27 -1.90 20.00
CA GLU A 83 -1.40 -2.33 20.84
C GLU A 83 -2.65 -1.49 20.54
N ARG A 84 -2.50 -0.17 20.42
CA ARG A 84 -3.61 0.72 20.05
C ARG A 84 -4.11 0.48 18.60
N LEU A 85 -3.19 0.27 17.66
CA LEU A 85 -3.47 0.14 16.22
C LEU A 85 -3.99 -1.24 15.82
N PHE A 86 -3.52 -2.31 16.45
CA PHE A 86 -3.90 -3.70 16.14
C PHE A 86 -4.83 -4.32 17.17
N GLY A 87 -5.02 -3.68 18.33
CA GLY A 87 -5.98 -4.07 19.35
C GLY A 87 -5.83 -5.53 19.78
N ASN A 88 -6.96 -6.22 19.89
CA ASN A 88 -7.02 -7.63 20.30
C ASN A 88 -6.86 -8.64 19.15
N ALA A 89 -6.65 -8.21 17.90
CA ALA A 89 -6.65 -9.08 16.73
C ALA A 89 -5.46 -10.07 16.72
N PRO A 90 -5.65 -11.38 16.92
CA PRO A 90 -4.54 -12.32 16.97
C PRO A 90 -3.85 -12.43 15.60
N PRO A 91 -2.59 -12.89 15.52
CA PRO A 91 -2.00 -13.26 14.25
C PRO A 91 -2.74 -14.45 13.64
N LEU A 92 -2.66 -14.59 12.32
CA LEU A 92 -3.10 -15.79 11.62
C LEU A 92 -2.22 -16.99 12.03
N ALA A 93 -2.84 -18.07 12.46
CA ALA A 93 -2.18 -19.25 13.01
C ALA A 93 -1.27 -19.90 11.96
N TYR A 94 -1.73 -20.03 10.71
CA TYR A 94 -0.93 -20.58 9.64
C TYR A 94 0.33 -19.73 9.39
N ALA A 95 0.20 -18.40 9.46
CA ALA A 95 1.33 -17.51 9.22
C ALA A 95 2.38 -17.64 10.33
N LYS A 96 1.93 -17.76 11.58
CA LYS A 96 2.80 -18.08 12.71
C LYS A 96 3.53 -19.40 12.50
N MET A 97 2.81 -20.47 12.15
CA MET A 97 3.40 -21.80 11.92
C MET A 97 4.39 -21.82 10.75
N ILE A 98 4.14 -21.06 9.67
CA ILE A 98 5.08 -20.92 8.55
C ILE A 98 6.39 -20.23 9.00
N HIS A 99 6.30 -19.19 9.83
CA HIS A 99 7.49 -18.54 10.40
C HIS A 99 8.27 -19.45 11.35
N GLU A 100 7.56 -20.28 12.11
CA GLU A 100 8.15 -21.19 13.09
C GLU A 100 8.65 -22.50 12.46
N GLY A 101 8.34 -22.76 11.18
CA GLY A 101 8.68 -24.00 10.49
C GLY A 101 7.90 -25.21 11.02
N THR A 102 6.71 -24.98 11.61
CA THR A 102 5.88 -26.00 12.26
C THR A 102 4.57 -26.25 11.53
N LEU A 103 4.38 -25.72 10.32
CA LEU A 103 3.17 -25.96 9.53
C LEU A 103 3.12 -27.44 9.10
N PRO A 104 2.09 -28.21 9.49
CA PRO A 104 1.98 -29.62 9.14
C PRO A 104 1.76 -29.87 7.64
N ASP A 105 2.16 -31.04 7.14
CA ASP A 105 2.11 -31.40 5.72
C ASP A 105 0.68 -31.45 5.14
N ASN A 106 -0.33 -31.66 5.98
CA ASN A 106 -1.74 -31.63 5.59
C ASN A 106 -2.31 -30.20 5.49
N ILE A 107 -1.49 -29.17 5.73
CA ILE A 107 -1.86 -27.77 5.54
C ILE A 107 -0.99 -27.13 4.46
N THR A 108 -1.62 -26.61 3.42
CA THR A 108 -0.95 -25.85 2.35
C THR A 108 -1.47 -24.42 2.30
N VAL A 109 -0.59 -23.43 2.23
CA VAL A 109 -0.95 -22.02 2.07
C VAL A 109 -0.26 -21.45 0.84
N SER A 110 -1.04 -20.89 -0.08
CA SER A 110 -0.55 -20.20 -1.27
C SER A 110 -1.07 -18.78 -1.35
N GLU A 111 -0.20 -17.83 -1.70
CA GLU A 111 -0.55 -16.42 -1.85
C GLU A 111 -0.29 -15.89 -3.25
N PHE A 112 -1.17 -15.02 -3.76
CA PHE A 112 -0.99 -14.29 -5.02
C PHE A 112 -0.21 -12.98 -4.87
N PHE A 113 -0.12 -12.48 -3.64
CA PHE A 113 0.55 -11.22 -3.31
C PHE A 113 1.00 -11.29 -1.85
N PHE A 114 2.25 -10.92 -1.55
CA PHE A 114 2.74 -10.85 -0.18
C PHE A 114 2.63 -9.45 0.41
N GLN A 115 2.41 -9.37 1.73
CA GLN A 115 2.74 -8.13 2.44
C GLN A 115 4.23 -7.84 2.27
N ALA A 116 4.55 -6.64 1.77
CA ALA A 116 5.91 -6.26 1.41
C ALA A 116 6.93 -6.59 2.50
N GLY A 117 7.90 -7.45 2.16
CA GLY A 117 8.99 -7.84 3.05
C GLY A 117 8.67 -8.90 4.10
N ALA A 118 7.39 -9.23 4.33
CA ALA A 118 6.97 -10.11 5.43
C ALA A 118 7.46 -11.56 5.25
N TRP A 119 7.66 -11.99 4.00
CA TRP A 119 8.08 -13.35 3.64
C TRP A 119 9.49 -13.43 3.06
N LEU A 120 10.29 -12.36 3.20
CA LEU A 120 11.70 -12.39 2.79
C LEU A 120 12.48 -13.36 3.69
N GLY A 121 13.16 -14.31 3.07
CA GLY A 121 13.94 -15.34 3.78
C GLY A 121 13.12 -16.52 4.31
N ASN A 122 11.81 -16.60 3.99
CA ASN A 122 10.99 -17.76 4.34
C ASN A 122 10.83 -18.72 3.13
N ASP A 123 11.52 -19.86 3.17
CA ASP A 123 11.57 -20.80 2.05
C ASP A 123 10.21 -21.46 1.73
N TYR A 124 9.34 -21.64 2.74
CA TYR A 124 8.00 -22.15 2.51
C TYR A 124 7.19 -21.14 1.69
N ALA A 125 7.06 -19.90 2.17
CA ALA A 125 6.29 -18.88 1.48
C ALA A 125 6.80 -18.66 0.04
N GLN A 126 8.12 -18.53 -0.15
CA GLN A 126 8.71 -18.31 -1.48
C GLN A 126 8.43 -19.47 -2.46
N ARG A 127 8.36 -20.72 -2.00
CA ARG A 127 8.00 -21.88 -2.84
C ARG A 127 6.50 -21.94 -3.18
N HIS A 128 5.66 -21.35 -2.34
CA HIS A 128 4.20 -21.42 -2.45
C HIS A 128 3.56 -20.11 -2.97
N TYR A 129 4.37 -19.17 -3.48
CA TYR A 129 3.89 -17.97 -4.16
C TYR A 129 3.33 -18.28 -5.56
N ILE A 130 2.19 -17.68 -5.89
CA ILE A 130 1.57 -17.80 -7.22
C ILE A 130 1.74 -16.47 -7.96
N PRO A 131 2.57 -16.40 -9.02
CA PRO A 131 2.71 -15.18 -9.81
C PRO A 131 1.48 -14.97 -10.71
N ALA A 132 0.56 -14.11 -10.27
CA ALA A 132 -0.61 -13.73 -11.05
C ALA A 132 -0.96 -12.26 -10.80
N ASN A 133 -1.28 -11.52 -11.87
CA ASN A 133 -1.99 -10.24 -11.73
C ASN A 133 -3.41 -10.50 -11.23
N TYR A 134 -4.12 -9.49 -10.69
CA TYR A 134 -5.37 -9.77 -10.00
C TYR A 134 -6.50 -10.31 -10.89
N THR A 135 -6.57 -9.90 -12.15
CA THR A 135 -7.53 -10.51 -13.08
C THR A 135 -7.24 -12.00 -13.30
N HIS A 136 -5.97 -12.41 -13.37
CA HIS A 136 -5.60 -13.82 -13.47
C HIS A 136 -5.66 -14.55 -12.11
N ALA A 137 -5.44 -13.87 -10.99
CA ALA A 137 -5.55 -14.46 -9.65
C ALA A 137 -6.96 -15.00 -9.41
N ARG A 138 -7.99 -14.29 -9.90
CA ARG A 138 -9.37 -14.79 -9.97
C ARG A 138 -9.44 -16.13 -10.69
N ASP A 139 -8.96 -16.21 -11.93
CA ASP A 139 -9.05 -17.41 -12.76
C ASP A 139 -8.26 -18.57 -12.17
N VAL A 140 -7.07 -18.29 -11.62
CA VAL A 140 -6.27 -19.27 -10.91
C VAL A 140 -7.03 -19.80 -9.69
N LEU A 141 -7.64 -18.93 -8.88
CA LEU A 141 -8.42 -19.36 -7.72
C LEU A 141 -9.62 -20.22 -8.14
N MET A 142 -10.38 -19.82 -9.16
CA MET A 142 -11.48 -20.61 -9.69
C MET A 142 -11.03 -22.00 -10.15
N ALA A 143 -9.88 -22.08 -10.84
CA ALA A 143 -9.30 -23.35 -11.28
C ALA A 143 -8.87 -24.27 -10.12
N ARG A 144 -8.59 -23.72 -8.92
CA ARG A 144 -8.33 -24.50 -7.70
C ARG A 144 -9.59 -25.09 -7.07
N LYS A 145 -10.78 -24.72 -7.56
CA LYS A 145 -12.09 -25.22 -7.10
C LYS A 145 -12.22 -25.17 -5.58
N PRO A 146 -12.08 -24.00 -4.94
CA PRO A 146 -12.33 -23.86 -3.52
C PRO A 146 -13.75 -24.35 -3.21
N ASN A 147 -13.90 -25.14 -2.16
CA ASN A 147 -15.20 -25.65 -1.69
C ASN A 147 -15.71 -24.87 -0.47
N VAL A 148 -14.90 -23.95 0.08
CA VAL A 148 -15.30 -23.05 1.17
C VAL A 148 -14.79 -21.64 0.87
N LEU A 149 -15.65 -20.64 1.00
CA LEU A 149 -15.30 -19.21 0.97
C LEU A 149 -15.64 -18.60 2.32
N VAL A 150 -14.68 -17.96 2.98
CA VAL A 150 -14.84 -17.40 4.33
C VAL A 150 -14.48 -15.92 4.32
N GLN A 151 -15.39 -15.04 4.76
CA GLN A 151 -15.18 -13.59 4.74
C GLN A 151 -15.82 -12.85 5.92
N LEU A 152 -15.16 -11.78 6.38
CA LEU A 152 -15.73 -10.87 7.38
C LEU A 152 -16.77 -10.00 6.70
N MET A 153 -17.94 -9.90 7.29
CA MET A 153 -19.05 -9.13 6.73
C MET A 153 -19.78 -8.35 7.83
N PRO A 154 -19.99 -7.03 7.67
CA PRO A 154 -20.98 -6.34 8.48
C PRO A 154 -22.38 -6.79 8.07
N ARG A 155 -23.32 -6.74 9.02
CA ARG A 155 -24.71 -7.15 8.82
C ARG A 155 -25.67 -6.00 9.07
N GLN A 156 -26.70 -5.87 8.23
CA GLN A 156 -27.81 -4.93 8.42
C GLN A 156 -29.13 -5.63 8.11
N GLY A 157 -29.93 -5.88 9.13
CA GLY A 157 -31.14 -6.71 9.00
C GLY A 157 -30.78 -8.11 8.49
N ASP A 158 -31.36 -8.49 7.36
CA ASP A 158 -31.17 -9.79 6.68
C ASP A 158 -30.16 -9.72 5.52
N GLN A 159 -29.36 -8.66 5.45
CA GLN A 159 -28.32 -8.47 4.43
C GLN A 159 -26.93 -8.44 5.06
N PHE A 160 -25.99 -9.03 4.34
CA PHE A 160 -24.57 -8.91 4.56
C PHE A 160 -23.96 -8.00 3.49
N SER A 161 -22.74 -7.53 3.73
CA SER A 161 -21.98 -6.79 2.74
C SER A 161 -20.57 -7.35 2.68
N LEU A 162 -20.02 -7.56 1.48
CA LEU A 162 -18.61 -7.88 1.27
C LEU A 162 -17.67 -6.75 1.72
N SER A 163 -18.22 -5.54 1.94
CA SER A 163 -17.57 -4.40 2.57
C SER A 163 -16.21 -4.07 1.95
N CYS A 164 -15.13 -4.50 2.59
CA CYS A 164 -13.78 -4.14 2.25
C CYS A 164 -13.20 -4.96 1.11
N ASN A 165 -13.84 -6.08 0.73
CA ASN A 165 -13.27 -7.02 -0.22
C ASN A 165 -14.35 -7.62 -1.13
N THR A 166 -14.77 -6.85 -2.12
CA THR A 166 -15.53 -7.38 -3.27
C THR A 166 -14.62 -8.04 -4.30
N ASP A 167 -13.36 -7.62 -4.36
CA ASP A 167 -12.25 -8.14 -5.16
C ASP A 167 -12.53 -9.39 -6.02
N ILE A 168 -12.12 -10.57 -5.59
CA ILE A 168 -12.41 -11.85 -6.23
C ILE A 168 -13.69 -12.44 -5.65
N SER A 169 -14.02 -12.15 -4.39
CA SER A 169 -15.19 -12.71 -3.72
C SER A 169 -16.50 -12.47 -4.50
N ALA A 170 -16.74 -11.27 -5.01
CA ALA A 170 -17.96 -10.97 -5.78
C ALA A 170 -18.00 -11.74 -7.11
N ASP A 171 -16.85 -11.94 -7.77
CA ASP A 171 -16.76 -12.80 -8.96
C ASP A 171 -17.10 -14.26 -8.63
N LEU A 172 -16.64 -14.78 -7.48
CA LEU A 172 -16.97 -16.14 -7.04
C LEU A 172 -18.45 -16.32 -6.70
N PHE A 173 -19.07 -15.34 -6.02
CA PHE A 173 -20.51 -15.36 -5.77
C PHE A 173 -21.31 -15.33 -7.08
N ALA A 174 -20.89 -14.51 -8.06
CA ALA A 174 -21.51 -14.48 -9.38
C ALA A 174 -21.38 -15.82 -10.12
N ALA A 175 -20.18 -16.45 -10.09
CA ALA A 175 -19.94 -17.75 -10.72
C ALA A 175 -20.77 -18.87 -10.05
N ARG A 176 -20.93 -18.81 -8.71
CA ARG A 176 -21.82 -19.72 -7.98
C ARG A 176 -23.28 -19.53 -8.36
N ALA A 177 -23.74 -18.29 -8.46
CA ALA A 177 -25.11 -17.99 -8.90
C ALA A 177 -25.38 -18.46 -10.34
N ALA A 178 -24.35 -18.46 -11.20
CA ALA A 178 -24.40 -18.98 -12.56
C ALA A 178 -24.28 -20.53 -12.66
N GLY A 179 -24.02 -21.22 -11.54
CA GLY A 179 -23.80 -22.67 -11.52
C GLY A 179 -22.44 -23.12 -12.06
N GLU A 180 -21.49 -22.20 -12.23
CA GLU A 180 -20.12 -22.49 -12.69
C GLU A 180 -19.21 -22.96 -11.55
N MET A 181 -19.58 -22.63 -10.32
CA MET A 181 -18.89 -23.03 -9.09
C MET A 181 -19.89 -23.45 -8.02
N ASP A 182 -19.40 -24.25 -7.07
CA ASP A 182 -20.14 -24.54 -5.85
C ASP A 182 -19.18 -24.50 -4.66
N PHE A 183 -19.62 -23.86 -3.57
CA PHE A 183 -18.86 -23.72 -2.34
C PHE A 183 -19.78 -23.34 -1.17
N ILE A 184 -19.33 -23.70 0.04
CA ILE A 184 -19.93 -23.24 1.29
C ILE A 184 -19.48 -21.80 1.54
N ALA A 185 -20.40 -20.85 1.39
CA ALA A 185 -20.14 -19.45 1.74
C ALA A 185 -20.35 -19.23 3.24
N VAL A 186 -19.33 -18.69 3.91
CA VAL A 186 -19.33 -18.48 5.36
C VAL A 186 -19.05 -17.01 5.67
N ALA A 187 -19.92 -16.41 6.47
CA ALA A 187 -19.74 -15.04 6.96
C ALA A 187 -19.32 -15.05 8.43
N GLU A 188 -18.22 -14.39 8.78
CA GLU A 188 -17.95 -13.99 10.18
C GLU A 188 -18.40 -12.54 10.37
N VAL A 189 -19.33 -12.31 11.29
CA VAL A 189 -19.92 -11.00 11.52
C VAL A 189 -18.89 -10.05 12.10
N CYS A 190 -18.74 -8.88 11.48
CA CYS A 190 -17.86 -7.82 11.96
C CYS A 190 -18.50 -6.43 11.79
N ASP A 191 -18.99 -5.86 12.87
CA ASP A 191 -19.68 -4.57 12.90
C ASP A 191 -18.73 -3.37 12.75
N ALA A 192 -17.43 -3.62 12.98
CA ALA A 192 -16.39 -2.63 12.72
C ALA A 192 -16.16 -2.41 11.22
N LEU A 193 -16.67 -3.26 10.33
CA LEU A 193 -16.60 -3.00 8.89
C LEU A 193 -17.72 -2.05 8.42
N PRO A 194 -17.46 -1.12 7.49
CA PRO A 194 -18.52 -0.31 6.90
C PRO A 194 -19.42 -1.15 5.99
N PHE A 195 -20.74 -1.05 6.19
CA PHE A 195 -21.67 -1.67 5.26
C PHE A 195 -21.68 -0.90 3.94
N MET A 196 -21.10 -1.50 2.90
CA MET A 196 -21.03 -0.94 1.56
C MET A 196 -22.22 -1.45 0.73
N GLY A 197 -22.90 -0.54 0.03
CA GLY A 197 -24.10 -0.86 -0.74
C GLY A 197 -23.81 -1.48 -2.11
N GLY A 198 -24.86 -1.53 -2.93
CA GLY A 198 -24.76 -1.91 -4.34
C GLY A 198 -24.20 -3.33 -4.54
N PRO A 199 -23.18 -3.51 -5.42
CA PRO A 199 -22.62 -4.83 -5.75
C PRO A 199 -21.94 -5.57 -4.59
N ALA A 200 -21.69 -4.91 -3.47
CA ALA A 200 -21.14 -5.56 -2.28
C ALA A 200 -22.20 -6.28 -1.46
N VAL A 201 -23.49 -6.03 -1.69
CA VAL A 201 -24.58 -6.61 -0.88
C VAL A 201 -24.75 -8.08 -1.21
N ILE A 202 -24.77 -8.90 -0.16
CA ILE A 202 -25.03 -10.35 -0.20
C ILE A 202 -26.28 -10.63 0.61
N THR A 203 -27.21 -11.38 0.04
CA THR A 203 -28.44 -11.78 0.74
C THR A 203 -28.15 -12.93 1.71
N ALA A 204 -28.91 -13.02 2.81
CA ALA A 204 -28.75 -14.13 3.76
C ALA A 204 -28.88 -15.53 3.13
N LYS A 205 -29.56 -15.66 1.98
CA LYS A 205 -29.69 -16.94 1.26
C LYS A 205 -28.41 -17.39 0.55
N GLU A 206 -27.52 -16.46 0.24
CA GLU A 206 -26.25 -16.74 -0.42
C GLU A 206 -25.19 -17.22 0.57
N VAL A 207 -25.35 -16.88 1.86
CA VAL A 207 -24.49 -17.31 2.96
C VAL A 207 -25.03 -18.61 3.55
N ALA A 208 -24.22 -19.67 3.54
CA ALA A 208 -24.61 -20.98 4.04
C ALA A 208 -24.43 -21.10 5.56
N LEU A 209 -23.36 -20.50 6.10
CA LEU A 209 -23.04 -20.56 7.53
C LEU A 209 -22.62 -19.17 8.03
N VAL A 210 -22.96 -18.85 9.28
CA VAL A 210 -22.63 -17.58 9.92
C VAL A 210 -21.91 -17.82 11.24
N LEU A 211 -20.78 -17.16 11.45
CA LEU A 211 -20.15 -17.00 12.76
C LEU A 211 -20.53 -15.62 13.31
N ASP A 212 -21.31 -15.58 14.40
CA ASP A 212 -21.64 -14.38 15.16
C ASP A 212 -21.00 -14.51 16.56
N PRO A 213 -19.68 -14.22 16.66
CA PRO A 213 -18.94 -14.49 17.88
C PRO A 213 -19.39 -13.52 18.98
N PRO A 214 -19.42 -13.95 20.26
CA PRO A 214 -19.83 -13.08 21.38
C PRO A 214 -18.91 -11.87 21.54
N THR A 215 -17.65 -11.99 21.12
CA THR A 215 -16.66 -10.92 21.10
C THR A 215 -16.01 -10.88 19.72
N GLN A 216 -16.17 -9.78 19.00
CA GLN A 216 -15.49 -9.56 17.72
C GLN A 216 -14.05 -9.06 17.95
N ILE A 217 -13.17 -9.40 17.03
CA ILE A 217 -11.79 -8.93 17.01
C ILE A 217 -11.68 -7.57 16.31
N ASP A 218 -10.66 -6.81 16.68
CA ASP A 218 -10.33 -5.54 16.05
C ASP A 218 -9.88 -5.73 14.59
N LEU A 219 -10.18 -4.74 13.75
CA LEU A 219 -9.67 -4.71 12.38
C LEU A 219 -8.19 -4.32 12.36
N PHE A 220 -7.47 -4.92 11.41
CA PHE A 220 -6.12 -4.50 11.06
C PHE A 220 -6.10 -3.03 10.62
N SER A 221 -5.24 -2.23 11.23
CA SER A 221 -4.99 -0.84 10.83
C SER A 221 -3.63 -0.75 10.17
N ALA A 222 -3.59 -0.20 8.96
CA ALA A 222 -2.33 0.28 8.41
C ALA A 222 -1.82 1.48 9.23
N VAL A 223 -0.51 1.71 9.18
CA VAL A 223 0.12 2.85 9.87
C VAL A 223 0.44 3.91 8.83
N ARG A 224 -0.13 5.11 8.97
CA ARG A 224 0.25 6.26 8.12
C ARG A 224 1.69 6.65 8.41
N ARG A 225 2.52 6.58 7.38
CA ARG A 225 3.92 7.03 7.45
C ARG A 225 4.00 8.49 7.04
N PRO A 226 4.99 9.25 7.55
CA PRO A 226 5.19 10.61 7.10
C PRO A 226 5.53 10.61 5.60
N VAL A 227 5.05 11.63 4.89
CA VAL A 227 5.38 11.89 3.51
C VAL A 227 6.74 12.57 3.46
N SER A 228 7.71 11.93 2.81
CA SER A 228 9.07 12.46 2.67
C SER A 228 9.14 13.63 1.69
N ASP A 229 10.24 14.36 1.72
CA ASP A 229 10.49 15.49 0.80
C ASP A 229 10.39 15.04 -0.67
N ALA A 230 10.98 13.90 -0.99
CA ALA A 230 10.91 13.30 -2.32
C ALA A 230 9.47 12.94 -2.73
N GLN A 231 8.68 12.41 -1.79
CA GLN A 231 7.29 12.02 -2.07
C GLN A 231 6.38 13.23 -2.27
N HIS A 232 6.59 14.33 -1.54
CA HIS A 232 5.90 15.60 -1.80
C HIS A 232 6.22 16.12 -3.21
N ALA A 233 7.48 16.14 -3.61
CA ALA A 233 7.89 16.54 -4.95
C ALA A 233 7.26 15.66 -6.04
N ILE A 234 7.28 14.33 -5.86
CA ILE A 234 6.60 13.37 -6.75
C ILE A 234 5.09 13.69 -6.84
N GLY A 235 4.43 13.90 -5.69
CA GLY A 235 3.01 14.24 -5.63
C GLY A 235 2.68 15.51 -6.42
N LEU A 236 3.54 16.52 -6.36
CA LEU A 236 3.39 17.77 -7.11
C LEU A 236 3.56 17.57 -8.62
N HIS A 237 4.54 16.77 -9.07
CA HIS A 237 4.65 16.39 -10.47
C HIS A 237 3.41 15.65 -10.97
N VAL A 238 2.98 14.62 -10.25
CA VAL A 238 1.80 13.83 -10.62
C VAL A 238 0.54 14.71 -10.64
N SER A 239 0.38 15.64 -9.69
CA SER A 239 -0.77 16.53 -9.64
C SER A 239 -0.96 17.36 -10.91
N ARG A 240 0.12 17.67 -11.63
CA ARG A 240 0.08 18.40 -12.90
C ARG A 240 -0.24 17.52 -14.12
N LEU A 241 -0.19 16.21 -13.96
CA LEU A 241 -0.60 15.24 -14.99
C LEU A 241 -2.10 14.92 -14.93
N VAL A 242 -2.74 15.11 -13.78
CA VAL A 242 -4.17 14.82 -13.59
C VAL A 242 -5.01 15.91 -14.24
N GLU A 243 -5.95 15.51 -15.08
CA GLU A 243 -6.80 16.43 -15.84
C GLU A 243 -8.22 16.48 -15.30
N ASP A 244 -8.82 17.66 -15.39
CA ASP A 244 -10.23 17.85 -15.06
C ASP A 244 -11.14 17.10 -16.03
N GLY A 245 -12.26 16.59 -15.50
CA GLY A 245 -13.15 15.64 -16.19
C GLY A 245 -12.56 14.23 -16.31
N GLY A 246 -11.34 14.00 -15.82
CA GLY A 246 -10.60 12.75 -16.03
C GLY A 246 -10.95 11.60 -15.10
N THR A 247 -10.08 10.59 -15.14
CA THR A 247 -10.20 9.36 -14.34
C THR A 247 -8.93 9.16 -13.52
N LEU A 248 -9.07 8.86 -12.23
CA LEU A 248 -7.95 8.70 -11.32
C LEU A 248 -7.89 7.30 -10.70
N GLN A 249 -6.70 6.71 -10.71
CA GLN A 249 -6.30 5.63 -9.81
C GLN A 249 -5.02 6.04 -9.10
N ILE A 250 -4.99 5.88 -7.78
CA ILE A 250 -3.78 6.03 -6.96
C ILE A 250 -3.65 4.83 -6.02
N GLY A 251 -2.40 4.46 -5.73
CA GLY A 251 -2.08 3.36 -4.82
C GLY A 251 -2.06 3.77 -3.35
N ILE A 252 -1.65 2.83 -2.50
CA ILE A 252 -1.52 3.01 -1.04
C ILE A 252 -0.28 3.80 -0.63
N GLY A 253 -0.28 4.26 0.62
CA GLY A 253 0.89 4.77 1.31
C GLY A 253 1.23 6.22 0.95
N ALA A 254 2.41 6.65 1.40
CA ALA A 254 2.78 8.07 1.43
C ALA A 254 2.82 8.75 0.05
N ILE A 255 3.09 8.03 -1.05
CA ILE A 255 3.00 8.61 -2.40
C ILE A 255 1.55 8.89 -2.77
N GLY A 256 0.61 7.97 -2.51
CA GLY A 256 -0.81 8.19 -2.74
C GLY A 256 -1.34 9.39 -1.93
N ASP A 257 -0.93 9.48 -0.67
CA ASP A 257 -1.26 10.61 0.21
C ASP A 257 -0.69 11.94 -0.32
N ALA A 258 0.55 11.93 -0.82
CA ALA A 258 1.18 13.10 -1.43
C ALA A 258 0.44 13.57 -2.69
N VAL A 259 0.03 12.64 -3.56
CA VAL A 259 -0.74 12.94 -4.77
C VAL A 259 -2.09 13.53 -4.40
N ALA A 260 -2.85 12.90 -3.50
CA ALA A 260 -4.15 13.39 -3.06
C ALA A 260 -4.04 14.78 -2.42
N HIS A 261 -3.03 15.00 -1.58
CA HIS A 261 -2.78 16.30 -0.98
C HIS A 261 -2.42 17.37 -2.00
N ALA A 262 -1.53 17.07 -2.95
CA ALA A 262 -1.16 18.01 -4.00
C ALA A 262 -2.38 18.39 -4.86
N LEU A 263 -3.27 17.45 -5.16
CA LEU A 263 -4.54 17.73 -5.85
C LEU A 263 -5.45 18.64 -5.02
N LEU A 264 -5.60 18.40 -3.71
CA LEU A 264 -6.37 19.27 -2.82
C LEU A 264 -5.81 20.70 -2.77
N GLN A 265 -4.49 20.87 -2.71
CA GLN A 265 -3.85 22.19 -2.70
C GLN A 265 -3.96 22.88 -4.07
N ARG A 266 -3.83 22.13 -5.17
CA ARG A 266 -4.06 22.63 -6.53
C ARG A 266 -5.48 23.18 -6.67
N ASP A 267 -6.48 22.43 -6.23
CA ASP A 267 -7.88 22.84 -6.31
C ASP A 267 -8.17 24.12 -5.50
N ARG A 268 -7.48 24.29 -4.37
CA ARG A 268 -7.52 25.53 -3.56
C ARG A 268 -6.74 26.70 -4.15
N GLY A 269 -5.99 26.50 -5.23
CA GLY A 269 -5.15 27.53 -5.85
C GLY A 269 -3.94 27.94 -5.01
N THR A 270 -3.48 27.11 -4.07
CA THR A 270 -2.40 27.47 -3.12
C THR A 270 -1.00 27.08 -3.59
N LEU A 271 -0.88 26.31 -4.68
CA LEU A 271 0.41 25.77 -5.14
C LEU A 271 1.22 26.71 -6.04
N GLY A 272 0.69 27.87 -6.42
CA GLY A 272 1.42 28.83 -7.29
C GLY A 272 2.85 29.13 -6.82
N PRO A 273 3.05 29.59 -5.57
CA PRO A 273 4.38 29.82 -5.00
C PRO A 273 5.23 28.55 -4.90
N VAL A 274 4.62 27.42 -4.52
CA VAL A 274 5.31 26.12 -4.39
C VAL A 274 5.90 25.69 -5.74
N TRP A 275 5.17 25.93 -6.83
CA TRP A 275 5.59 25.60 -8.18
C TRP A 275 6.59 26.59 -8.76
N SER A 276 6.48 27.88 -8.49
CA SER A 276 7.43 28.89 -8.97
C SER A 276 8.80 28.73 -8.34
N ASP A 277 8.83 28.33 -7.07
CA ASP A 277 10.05 28.25 -6.26
C ASP A 277 10.72 26.88 -6.36
N ALA A 278 10.13 25.94 -7.11
CA ALA A 278 10.63 24.58 -7.26
C ALA A 278 12.04 24.55 -7.84
N PRO A 279 12.98 23.79 -7.25
CA PRO A 279 14.38 23.74 -7.68
C PRO A 279 14.57 22.93 -8.97
N VAL A 280 13.51 22.28 -9.45
CA VAL A 280 13.49 21.48 -10.67
C VAL A 280 12.31 21.90 -11.55
N PRO A 281 12.44 21.82 -12.89
CA PRO A 281 11.33 22.07 -13.79
C PRO A 281 10.19 21.07 -13.54
N LEU A 282 9.05 21.59 -13.07
CA LEU A 282 7.83 20.79 -12.93
C LEU A 282 7.19 20.58 -14.30
N GLN A 283 6.90 19.32 -14.64
CA GLN A 283 6.30 18.91 -15.91
C GLN A 283 4.79 18.64 -15.79
N GLY A 284 4.09 18.65 -16.93
CA GLY A 284 2.63 18.58 -17.00
C GLY A 284 1.98 19.97 -16.97
N ASP A 285 0.81 20.13 -17.57
CA ASP A 285 0.19 21.46 -17.76
C ASP A 285 -0.96 21.75 -16.77
N GLY A 286 -1.35 20.76 -15.96
CA GLY A 286 -2.44 20.87 -15.02
C GLY A 286 -2.12 21.79 -13.84
N ILE A 287 -2.57 23.05 -13.93
CA ILE A 287 -2.45 24.03 -12.82
C ILE A 287 -3.80 24.55 -12.33
N ALA A 288 -4.87 24.38 -13.11
CA ALA A 288 -6.21 24.88 -12.79
C ALA A 288 -6.94 23.96 -11.79
N PRO A 289 -7.94 24.47 -11.04
CA PRO A 289 -8.86 23.66 -10.24
C PRO A 289 -9.68 22.64 -11.06
N PHE A 290 -10.51 21.86 -10.38
CA PHE A 290 -11.32 20.79 -10.99
C PHE A 290 -12.81 21.19 -11.10
N ASP A 291 -13.19 21.78 -12.24
CA ASP A 291 -14.54 22.30 -12.51
C ASP A 291 -15.56 21.22 -12.89
N GLU A 292 -15.16 20.21 -13.66
CA GLU A 292 -15.98 19.02 -13.94
C GLU A 292 -15.84 17.97 -12.82
N GLY A 293 -14.66 17.91 -12.21
CA GLY A 293 -14.30 16.90 -11.21
C GLY A 293 -13.80 15.60 -11.81
N LEU A 294 -13.38 14.71 -10.92
CA LEU A 294 -12.80 13.42 -11.25
C LEU A 294 -13.80 12.29 -11.03
N TYR A 295 -13.59 11.20 -11.76
CA TYR A 295 -14.12 9.88 -11.47
C TYR A 295 -12.97 9.00 -10.99
N ALA A 296 -13.17 8.20 -9.94
CA ALA A 296 -12.15 7.25 -9.51
C ALA A 296 -12.55 5.81 -9.84
N VAL A 297 -11.65 5.09 -10.50
CA VAL A 297 -11.69 3.63 -10.58
C VAL A 297 -10.36 3.11 -10.11
N THR A 298 -10.37 2.36 -9.02
CA THR A 298 -9.14 1.92 -8.35
C THR A 298 -9.24 0.47 -7.95
N GLU A 299 -8.11 -0.19 -7.88
CA GLU A 299 -8.03 -1.51 -7.23
C GLU A 299 -8.26 -1.38 -5.73
N MET A 300 -7.57 -0.44 -5.08
CA MET A 300 -7.67 -0.17 -3.65
C MET A 300 -8.33 1.18 -3.38
N LEU A 301 -9.41 1.19 -2.59
CA LEU A 301 -9.89 2.44 -1.99
C LEU A 301 -8.94 2.84 -0.87
N VAL A 302 -8.37 4.03 -0.99
CA VAL A 302 -7.37 4.58 -0.07
C VAL A 302 -7.85 5.90 0.52
N GLY A 303 -7.33 6.25 1.70
CA GLY A 303 -7.71 7.46 2.43
C GLY A 303 -7.62 8.74 1.60
N GLY A 304 -6.63 8.84 0.71
CA GLY A 304 -6.48 9.94 -0.25
C GLY A 304 -7.66 10.11 -1.21
N LEU A 305 -8.20 9.02 -1.77
CA LEU A 305 -9.38 9.08 -2.63
C LEU A 305 -10.63 9.47 -1.83
N VAL A 306 -10.78 8.97 -0.61
CA VAL A 306 -11.90 9.37 0.26
C VAL A 306 -11.81 10.86 0.61
N ALA A 307 -10.60 11.39 0.87
CA ALA A 307 -10.39 12.81 1.14
C ALA A 307 -10.73 13.70 -0.07
N LEU A 308 -10.33 13.30 -1.28
CA LEU A 308 -10.69 14.00 -2.52
C LEU A 308 -12.21 13.97 -2.79
N PHE A 309 -12.86 12.86 -2.46
CA PHE A 309 -14.31 12.71 -2.56
C PHE A 309 -15.07 13.59 -1.55
N GLU A 310 -14.65 13.60 -0.28
CA GLU A 310 -15.22 14.47 0.75
C GLU A 310 -15.00 15.96 0.43
N ALA A 311 -13.91 16.31 -0.24
CA ALA A 311 -13.64 17.67 -0.72
C ALA A 311 -14.44 18.06 -1.97
N GLY A 312 -15.23 17.15 -2.55
CA GLY A 312 -16.04 17.40 -3.75
C GLY A 312 -15.27 17.38 -5.07
N MET A 313 -13.99 16.97 -5.05
CA MET A 313 -13.16 16.87 -6.27
C MET A 313 -13.48 15.61 -7.06
N ILE A 314 -13.70 14.48 -6.38
CA ILE A 314 -14.25 13.28 -7.01
C ILE A 314 -15.77 13.40 -6.94
N ARG A 315 -16.39 13.71 -8.08
CA ARG A 315 -17.84 13.94 -8.19
C ARG A 315 -18.42 13.54 -9.54
N ARG A 316 -17.59 13.21 -10.52
CA ARG A 316 -18.07 12.74 -11.82
C ARG A 316 -18.62 11.34 -11.65
N GLU A 317 -19.93 11.21 -11.80
CA GLU A 317 -20.61 9.93 -11.59
C GLU A 317 -20.60 9.06 -12.85
N VAL A 318 -20.33 7.78 -12.66
CA VAL A 318 -20.43 6.71 -13.65
C VAL A 318 -21.36 5.67 -13.07
N ALA A 319 -22.46 5.37 -13.77
CA ALA A 319 -23.48 4.44 -13.30
C ALA A 319 -24.00 4.73 -11.88
N GLY A 320 -24.05 6.01 -11.48
CA GLY A 320 -24.54 6.46 -10.18
C GLY A 320 -23.49 6.53 -9.07
N ALA A 321 -22.24 6.11 -9.33
CA ALA A 321 -21.13 6.14 -8.39
C ALA A 321 -20.01 7.07 -8.85
N ALA A 322 -19.37 7.77 -7.91
CA ALA A 322 -18.19 8.62 -8.19
C ALA A 322 -16.87 7.85 -7.98
N ILE A 323 -16.90 6.79 -7.17
CA ILE A 323 -15.76 5.90 -6.92
C ILE A 323 -16.19 4.44 -7.15
N HIS A 324 -15.43 3.72 -7.96
CA HIS A 324 -15.45 2.26 -8.02
C HIS A 324 -14.15 1.69 -7.48
N ALA A 325 -14.22 0.79 -6.50
CA ALA A 325 -13.03 0.21 -5.85
C ALA A 325 -13.11 -1.31 -5.67
N GLY A 326 -11.97 -2.01 -5.77
CA GLY A 326 -11.89 -3.47 -5.65
C GLY A 326 -11.90 -3.96 -4.20
N PHE A 327 -11.02 -3.38 -3.38
CA PHE A 327 -10.93 -3.67 -1.95
C PHE A 327 -10.34 -2.48 -1.18
N PHE A 328 -10.25 -2.57 0.15
CA PHE A 328 -9.49 -1.60 0.94
C PHE A 328 -8.84 -2.18 2.20
N VAL A 329 -7.66 -1.65 2.51
CA VAL A 329 -6.94 -1.78 3.78
C VAL A 329 -6.28 -0.44 4.05
N ASP A 330 -6.59 0.22 5.16
CA ASP A 330 -6.07 1.56 5.49
C ASP A 330 -5.99 1.73 7.02
N ALA A 331 -5.75 2.95 7.47
CA ALA A 331 -5.85 3.33 8.87
C ALA A 331 -7.30 3.28 9.35
N ARG A 332 -7.46 3.04 10.65
CA ARG A 332 -8.77 2.80 11.29
C ARG A 332 -9.76 3.95 11.11
N ASP A 333 -9.27 5.19 11.04
CA ASP A 333 -10.08 6.38 10.82
C ASP A 333 -10.83 6.33 9.48
N MET A 334 -10.26 5.70 8.44
CA MET A 334 -10.96 5.54 7.16
C MET A 334 -12.19 4.64 7.31
N TYR A 335 -12.07 3.54 8.07
CA TYR A 335 -13.20 2.64 8.31
C TYR A 335 -14.30 3.35 9.11
N GLU A 336 -13.92 4.14 10.11
CA GLU A 336 -14.83 4.98 10.90
C GLU A 336 -15.54 6.04 10.06
N ARG A 337 -14.80 6.76 9.20
CA ARG A 337 -15.35 7.73 8.25
C ARG A 337 -16.36 7.09 7.32
N LEU A 338 -16.03 5.95 6.70
CA LEU A 338 -16.96 5.21 5.83
C LEU A 338 -18.20 4.74 6.60
N ARG A 339 -18.06 4.29 7.85
CA ARG A 339 -19.22 3.91 8.69
C ARG A 339 -20.13 5.11 9.00
N ALA A 340 -19.53 6.25 9.34
CA ALA A 340 -20.23 7.48 9.70
C ALA A 340 -20.79 8.23 8.48
N MET A 341 -20.28 7.98 7.28
CA MET A 341 -20.71 8.64 6.05
C MET A 341 -22.21 8.40 5.79
N PRO A 342 -23.00 9.47 5.52
CA PRO A 342 -24.42 9.34 5.20
C PRO A 342 -24.63 8.42 4.00
N ARG A 343 -25.67 7.56 4.05
CA ARG A 343 -25.94 6.57 3.00
C ARG A 343 -25.94 7.15 1.58
N PRO A 344 -26.65 8.26 1.26
CA PRO A 344 -26.66 8.79 -0.10
C PRO A 344 -25.27 9.18 -0.63
N GLN A 345 -24.35 9.57 0.26
CA GLN A 345 -22.97 9.88 -0.08
C GLN A 345 -22.12 8.61 -0.17
N ARG A 346 -22.27 7.67 0.78
CA ARG A 346 -21.55 6.40 0.77
C ARG A 346 -21.91 5.52 -0.42
N ASP A 347 -23.16 5.56 -0.87
CA ASP A 347 -23.64 4.82 -2.04
C ASP A 347 -22.98 5.32 -3.35
N LYS A 348 -22.32 6.48 -3.33
CA LYS A 348 -21.46 6.93 -4.44
C LYS A 348 -20.08 6.26 -4.46
N ILE A 349 -19.77 5.45 -3.45
CA ILE A 349 -18.58 4.61 -3.36
C ILE A 349 -19.04 3.17 -3.50
N GLU A 350 -18.87 2.61 -4.70
CA GLU A 350 -19.25 1.24 -4.99
C GLU A 350 -18.03 0.32 -4.98
N MET A 351 -18.12 -0.69 -4.12
CA MET A 351 -17.14 -1.77 -4.10
C MET A 351 -17.52 -2.78 -5.20
N ARG A 352 -16.57 -3.07 -6.09
CA ARG A 352 -16.74 -3.86 -7.33
C ARG A 352 -15.70 -5.00 -7.39
N PRO A 353 -15.92 -6.05 -8.18
CA PRO A 353 -14.91 -7.09 -8.37
C PRO A 353 -13.69 -6.59 -9.18
N VAL A 354 -12.56 -7.30 -9.08
CA VAL A 354 -11.35 -7.01 -9.88
C VAL A 354 -11.59 -7.19 -11.37
N SER A 355 -12.53 -8.05 -11.78
CA SER A 355 -12.99 -8.15 -13.17
C SER A 355 -13.60 -6.85 -13.72
N PHE A 356 -14.09 -5.99 -12.83
CA PHE A 356 -14.56 -4.65 -13.17
C PHE A 356 -13.42 -3.62 -13.09
N THR A 357 -12.76 -3.48 -11.95
CA THR A 357 -11.79 -2.39 -11.71
C THR A 357 -10.51 -2.55 -12.53
N ASN A 358 -9.99 -3.78 -12.61
CA ASN A 358 -8.68 -4.08 -13.18
C ASN A 358 -8.76 -4.50 -14.66
N ALA A 359 -9.94 -4.65 -15.26
CA ALA A 359 -10.07 -5.03 -16.66
C ALA A 359 -10.99 -4.09 -17.45
N LEU A 360 -10.73 -3.93 -18.75
CA LEU A 360 -11.69 -3.35 -19.69
C LEU A 360 -12.65 -4.40 -20.26
N TYR A 361 -12.23 -5.65 -20.36
CA TYR A 361 -13.05 -6.75 -20.91
C TYR A 361 -14.43 -6.90 -20.23
N GLY A 362 -15.39 -7.48 -20.96
CA GLY A 362 -16.77 -7.72 -20.54
C GLY A 362 -17.74 -6.60 -20.90
N ASP A 363 -17.42 -5.35 -20.56
CA ASP A 363 -18.23 -4.15 -20.85
C ASP A 363 -17.34 -2.99 -21.31
N GLU A 364 -16.60 -3.25 -22.39
CA GLU A 364 -15.58 -2.32 -22.88
C GLU A 364 -16.17 -0.97 -23.26
N ALA A 365 -17.33 -0.95 -23.92
CA ALA A 365 -17.92 0.29 -24.39
C ALA A 365 -18.23 1.25 -23.22
N ALA A 366 -18.89 0.77 -22.17
CA ALA A 366 -19.20 1.60 -21.01
C ALA A 366 -17.93 1.96 -20.22
N LYS A 367 -17.01 1.01 -20.02
CA LYS A 367 -15.76 1.27 -19.30
C LYS A 367 -14.87 2.27 -20.03
N ARG A 368 -14.81 2.25 -21.36
CA ARG A 368 -14.05 3.22 -22.17
C ARG A 368 -14.69 4.61 -22.11
N ALA A 369 -16.01 4.71 -22.22
CA ALA A 369 -16.73 5.97 -22.05
C ALA A 369 -16.59 6.55 -20.63
N ALA A 370 -16.50 5.68 -19.62
CA ALA A 370 -16.29 6.07 -18.24
C ALA A 370 -14.86 6.53 -17.96
N ARG A 371 -13.84 5.84 -18.50
CA ARG A 371 -12.42 5.99 -18.12
C ARG A 371 -11.64 6.94 -19.06
N VAL A 372 -12.15 8.15 -19.23
CA VAL A 372 -11.51 9.19 -20.07
C VAL A 372 -10.36 9.88 -19.33
N LYS A 373 -9.38 10.38 -20.08
CA LYS A 373 -8.22 11.14 -19.59
C LYS A 373 -7.54 10.48 -18.39
N ALA A 374 -7.41 9.15 -18.43
CA ALA A 374 -7.12 8.38 -17.22
C ALA A 374 -5.66 8.54 -16.78
N ARG A 375 -5.42 8.71 -15.48
CA ARG A 375 -4.07 8.68 -14.88
C ARG A 375 -4.04 7.55 -13.85
N PHE A 376 -3.30 6.49 -14.18
CA PHE A 376 -3.16 5.34 -13.31
C PHE A 376 -1.79 5.36 -12.60
N VAL A 377 -1.77 5.80 -11.35
CA VAL A 377 -0.55 6.10 -10.60
C VAL A 377 -0.13 4.90 -9.76
N ASN A 378 1.06 4.38 -10.05
CA ASN A 378 1.62 3.18 -9.44
C ASN A 378 3.05 3.43 -8.93
N GLY A 379 3.48 2.69 -7.92
CA GLY A 379 4.85 2.75 -7.40
C GLY A 379 5.76 1.69 -8.03
N ALA A 380 7.05 1.99 -8.19
CA ALA A 380 8.09 1.01 -8.55
C ALA A 380 9.24 1.02 -7.54
N MET A 381 9.97 -0.10 -7.47
CA MET A 381 11.22 -0.20 -6.72
C MET A 381 12.39 0.38 -7.53
N GLN A 382 12.49 0.01 -8.81
CA GLN A 382 13.53 0.48 -9.72
C GLN A 382 13.01 0.57 -11.16
N VAL A 383 13.63 1.43 -11.95
CA VAL A 383 13.42 1.54 -13.41
C VAL A 383 14.79 1.52 -14.09
N ASN A 384 14.94 0.74 -15.16
CA ASN A 384 16.16 0.78 -15.95
C ASN A 384 16.12 1.90 -17.01
N LEU A 385 17.27 2.30 -17.56
CA LEU A 385 17.36 3.36 -18.57
C LEU A 385 16.64 3.03 -19.89
N LEU A 386 16.26 1.77 -20.12
CA LEU A 386 15.44 1.36 -21.25
C LEU A 386 13.93 1.44 -20.96
N GLY A 387 13.53 1.63 -19.70
CA GLY A 387 12.14 1.75 -19.27
C GLY A 387 11.49 0.46 -18.75
N ASP A 388 12.25 -0.61 -18.49
CA ASP A 388 11.73 -1.75 -17.71
C ASP A 388 11.59 -1.36 -16.24
N ALA A 389 10.48 -1.75 -15.62
CA ALA A 389 10.21 -1.49 -14.21
C ALA A 389 10.22 -2.77 -13.37
N MET A 390 10.70 -2.64 -12.13
CA MET A 390 10.76 -3.69 -11.12
C MET A 390 9.95 -3.23 -9.90
N SER A 391 8.97 -4.02 -9.48
CA SER A 391 8.02 -3.64 -8.43
C SER A 391 7.74 -4.73 -7.38
N ASP A 392 7.98 -6.00 -7.68
CA ASP A 392 7.45 -7.12 -6.87
C ASP A 392 8.50 -8.09 -6.31
N ALA A 393 9.70 -8.14 -6.89
CA ALA A 393 10.81 -8.98 -6.45
C ALA A 393 12.03 -8.13 -6.10
N ALA A 394 12.95 -8.64 -5.26
CA ALA A 394 14.22 -7.96 -4.94
C ALA A 394 15.39 -8.45 -5.82
N LYS A 395 15.35 -9.73 -6.21
CA LYS A 395 16.32 -10.42 -7.06
C LYS A 395 15.66 -11.67 -7.65
N PRO A 396 16.27 -12.35 -8.65
CA PRO A 396 15.69 -13.56 -9.22
C PRO A 396 15.32 -14.58 -8.15
N GLY A 397 14.05 -15.03 -8.17
CA GLY A 397 13.52 -16.02 -7.22
C GLY A 397 13.22 -15.50 -5.80
N GLN A 398 13.35 -14.20 -5.52
CA GLN A 398 13.03 -13.62 -4.21
C GLN A 398 11.91 -12.57 -4.33
N VAL A 399 10.69 -13.02 -4.05
CA VAL A 399 9.47 -12.21 -4.05
C VAL A 399 9.41 -11.35 -2.79
N VAL A 400 9.17 -10.05 -2.97
CA VAL A 400 9.00 -9.07 -1.89
C VAL A 400 7.53 -8.87 -1.58
N SER A 401 6.70 -8.75 -2.62
CA SER A 401 5.26 -8.49 -2.51
C SER A 401 4.49 -9.30 -3.57
N GLY A 402 4.07 -8.66 -4.66
CA GLY A 402 3.52 -9.29 -5.84
C GLY A 402 3.22 -8.26 -6.92
N VAL A 403 2.86 -8.71 -8.12
CA VAL A 403 2.54 -7.81 -9.24
C VAL A 403 1.26 -7.01 -9.00
N GLY A 404 0.28 -7.59 -8.27
CA GLY A 404 -1.02 -6.97 -8.01
C GLY A 404 -1.74 -6.61 -9.31
N GLY A 405 -2.41 -5.45 -9.35
CA GLY A 405 -2.98 -4.90 -10.58
C GLY A 405 -2.11 -3.89 -11.31
N GLN A 406 -0.83 -3.71 -10.95
CA GLN A 406 0.02 -2.74 -11.65
C GLN A 406 0.02 -2.99 -13.16
N PHE A 407 0.28 -4.23 -13.57
CA PHE A 407 0.24 -4.62 -14.99
C PHE A 407 -1.13 -4.36 -15.63
N ASN A 408 -2.21 -4.64 -14.89
CA ASN A 408 -3.57 -4.42 -15.37
C ASN A 408 -3.84 -2.95 -15.73
N PHE A 409 -3.44 -2.00 -14.88
CA PHE A 409 -3.63 -0.58 -15.18
C PHE A 409 -2.72 -0.08 -16.31
N PHE A 410 -1.53 -0.66 -16.48
CA PHE A 410 -0.69 -0.39 -17.65
C PHE A 410 -1.38 -0.84 -18.94
N GLU A 411 -1.96 -2.04 -18.98
CA GLU A 411 -2.73 -2.51 -20.13
C GLU A 411 -3.89 -1.55 -20.46
N GLN A 412 -4.62 -1.09 -19.44
CA GLN A 412 -5.72 -0.14 -19.62
C GLN A 412 -5.25 1.21 -20.15
N ALA A 413 -4.13 1.76 -19.65
CA ALA A 413 -3.58 3.03 -20.14
C ALA A 413 -3.23 2.99 -21.64
N PHE A 414 -2.77 1.84 -22.12
CA PHE A 414 -2.46 1.66 -23.53
C PHE A 414 -3.70 1.47 -24.39
N ALA A 415 -4.76 0.91 -23.83
CA ALA A 415 -6.01 0.64 -24.52
C ALA A 415 -6.99 1.82 -24.54
N LEU A 416 -6.91 2.75 -23.58
CA LEU A 416 -7.81 3.91 -23.46
C LEU A 416 -7.25 5.14 -24.18
N ASP A 417 -8.15 5.98 -24.69
CA ASP A 417 -7.80 7.26 -25.31
C ASP A 417 -7.34 8.26 -24.23
N ASP A 418 -6.23 8.95 -24.51
CA ASP A 418 -5.63 9.93 -23.61
C ASP A 418 -5.45 9.39 -22.18
N ALA A 419 -5.06 8.13 -22.06
CA ALA A 419 -4.76 7.50 -20.78
C ALA A 419 -3.27 7.27 -20.62
N HIS A 420 -2.80 7.44 -19.39
CA HIS A 420 -1.40 7.28 -19.03
C HIS A 420 -1.21 6.41 -17.78
N ALA A 421 -0.26 5.49 -17.88
CA ALA A 421 0.32 4.80 -16.75
C ALA A 421 1.45 5.67 -16.19
N VAL A 422 1.32 6.06 -14.91
CA VAL A 422 2.27 6.93 -14.23
C VAL A 422 2.99 6.12 -13.16
N LEU A 423 4.27 5.85 -13.41
CA LEU A 423 5.13 5.10 -12.51
C LEU A 423 5.93 6.06 -11.62
N THR A 424 5.82 5.90 -10.32
CA THR A 424 6.44 6.78 -9.32
C THR A 424 7.50 6.03 -8.53
N LEU A 425 8.65 6.68 -8.29
CA LEU A 425 9.70 6.16 -7.42
C LEU A 425 10.62 7.30 -6.97
N PRO A 426 11.06 7.32 -5.71
CA PRO A 426 12.21 8.16 -5.34
C PRO A 426 13.40 7.81 -6.22
N ALA A 427 14.20 8.78 -6.65
CA ALA A 427 15.34 8.55 -7.53
C ALA A 427 16.45 7.74 -6.84
N THR A 428 16.48 7.72 -5.50
CA THR A 428 17.45 6.96 -4.71
C THR A 428 16.80 6.20 -3.56
N ARG A 429 17.52 5.19 -3.04
CA ARG A 429 17.20 4.49 -1.80
C ARG A 429 18.44 4.36 -0.93
N THR A 430 18.24 4.34 0.39
CA THR A 430 19.31 4.08 1.35
C THR A 430 19.03 2.80 2.12
N SER A 431 19.99 1.88 2.14
CA SER A 431 19.92 0.63 2.89
C SER A 431 21.28 0.33 3.50
N GLY A 432 21.33 -0.07 4.78
CA GLY A 432 22.60 -0.32 5.48
C GLY A 432 23.55 0.89 5.55
N GLY A 433 23.00 2.11 5.43
CA GLY A 433 23.78 3.35 5.35
C GLY A 433 24.42 3.63 3.98
N GLU A 434 24.19 2.78 2.99
CA GLU A 434 24.62 2.98 1.61
C GLU A 434 23.47 3.52 0.77
N THR A 435 23.73 4.56 -0.02
CA THR A 435 22.75 5.16 -0.93
C THR A 435 23.00 4.67 -2.34
N SER A 436 21.95 4.21 -3.02
CA SER A 436 21.98 3.69 -4.40
C SER A 436 20.88 4.32 -5.24
N SER A 437 21.09 4.35 -6.56
CA SER A 437 20.09 4.84 -7.51
C SER A 437 18.95 3.83 -7.72
N ASN A 438 17.73 4.34 -7.84
CA ASN A 438 16.58 3.56 -8.31
C ASN A 438 16.38 3.68 -9.83
N ILE A 439 17.03 4.65 -10.48
CA ILE A 439 17.23 4.67 -11.93
C ILE A 439 18.56 3.97 -12.24
N VAL A 440 18.52 2.85 -12.93
CA VAL A 440 19.68 1.96 -13.12
C VAL A 440 19.89 1.61 -14.58
N TRP A 441 21.05 1.06 -14.95
CA TRP A 441 21.22 0.49 -16.29
C TRP A 441 20.42 -0.79 -16.51
N GLN A 442 20.34 -1.65 -15.49
CA GLN A 442 19.66 -2.95 -15.57
C GLN A 442 18.95 -3.26 -14.25
N VAL A 443 17.72 -3.76 -14.35
CA VAL A 443 16.98 -4.32 -13.21
C VAL A 443 17.19 -5.84 -13.12
N PRO A 444 17.32 -6.42 -11.91
CA PRO A 444 17.44 -7.87 -11.74
C PRO A 444 16.23 -8.68 -12.18
N VAL A 445 15.03 -8.10 -12.10
CA VAL A 445 13.75 -8.73 -12.44
C VAL A 445 12.86 -7.68 -13.11
N VAL A 446 12.07 -8.09 -14.10
CA VAL A 446 11.15 -7.20 -14.82
C VAL A 446 9.71 -7.53 -14.42
N THR A 447 8.99 -6.54 -13.92
CA THR A 447 7.56 -6.59 -13.62
C THR A 447 6.76 -5.98 -14.78
N VAL A 448 7.15 -4.78 -15.23
CA VAL A 448 6.56 -4.13 -16.41
C VAL A 448 7.64 -3.98 -17.48
N PRO A 449 7.47 -4.59 -18.65
CA PRO A 449 8.48 -4.58 -19.70
C PRO A 449 8.50 -3.24 -20.45
N ARG A 450 9.67 -2.85 -20.95
CA ARG A 450 9.93 -1.54 -21.58
C ARG A 450 9.04 -1.17 -22.77
N HIS A 451 8.42 -2.13 -23.44
CA HIS A 451 7.47 -1.82 -24.53
C HIS A 451 6.14 -1.25 -24.01
N MET A 452 5.88 -1.37 -22.71
CA MET A 452 4.77 -0.73 -21.99
C MET A 452 5.22 0.52 -21.21
N ARG A 453 6.44 1.03 -21.44
CA ARG A 453 6.91 2.25 -20.77
C ARG A 453 6.02 3.45 -21.14
N ASP A 454 5.66 4.23 -20.13
CA ASP A 454 4.83 5.42 -20.30
C ASP A 454 5.43 6.59 -19.53
N ILE A 455 4.86 7.04 -18.41
CA ILE A 455 5.41 8.16 -17.64
C ILE A 455 6.15 7.62 -16.41
N VAL A 456 7.39 8.06 -16.19
CA VAL A 456 8.16 7.79 -14.96
C VAL A 456 8.36 9.10 -14.20
N VAL A 457 8.11 9.12 -12.89
CA VAL A 457 8.17 10.33 -12.05
C VAL A 457 9.05 10.07 -10.83
N THR A 458 10.03 10.95 -10.64
CA THR A 458 10.85 11.05 -9.42
C THR A 458 10.64 12.42 -8.79
N GLU A 459 11.32 12.69 -7.67
CA GLU A 459 11.35 14.01 -7.05
C GLU A 459 12.00 15.10 -7.91
N TYR A 460 12.64 14.73 -9.02
CA TYR A 460 13.37 15.65 -9.89
C TYR A 460 12.66 15.94 -11.22
N GLY A 461 11.55 15.25 -11.51
CA GLY A 461 10.81 15.46 -12.75
C GLY A 461 9.93 14.29 -13.15
N ALA A 462 9.23 14.48 -14.26
CA ALA A 462 8.59 13.40 -15.00
C ALA A 462 9.41 13.07 -16.25
N ALA A 463 9.26 11.87 -16.79
CA ALA A 463 9.88 11.43 -18.02
C ALA A 463 8.80 10.73 -18.84
N PHE A 464 8.37 11.35 -19.94
CA PHE A 464 7.41 10.79 -20.88
C PHE A 464 8.15 9.86 -21.84
N LEU A 465 7.89 8.55 -21.79
CA LEU A 465 8.68 7.55 -22.51
C LEU A 465 7.90 6.85 -23.64
N ARG A 466 6.56 6.94 -23.62
CA ARG A 466 5.69 6.33 -24.64
C ARG A 466 6.05 6.85 -26.04
N GLY A 467 6.23 5.92 -26.97
CA GLY A 467 6.56 6.21 -28.38
C GLY A 467 7.96 6.79 -28.64
N GLN A 468 8.81 6.97 -27.61
CA GLN A 468 10.16 7.49 -27.78
C GLN A 468 11.14 6.40 -28.24
N THR A 469 12.26 6.79 -28.84
CA THR A 469 13.39 5.88 -29.10
C THR A 469 14.07 5.48 -27.79
N ASP A 470 14.88 4.41 -27.81
CA ASP A 470 15.68 4.04 -26.63
C ASP A 470 16.57 5.18 -26.16
N GLU A 471 17.25 5.88 -27.08
CA GLU A 471 18.10 7.00 -26.74
C GLU A 471 17.34 8.15 -26.07
N GLU A 472 16.17 8.54 -26.60
CA GLU A 472 15.37 9.61 -25.98
C GLU A 472 14.79 9.20 -24.63
N ALA A 473 14.42 7.93 -24.45
CA ALA A 473 14.01 7.43 -23.14
C ALA A 473 15.16 7.49 -22.13
N ILE A 474 16.38 7.08 -22.53
CA ILE A 474 17.59 7.16 -21.70
C ILE A 474 17.87 8.60 -21.28
N LYS A 475 17.87 9.54 -22.24
CA LYS A 475 18.10 10.97 -21.95
C LYS A 475 17.11 11.50 -20.91
N ARG A 476 15.82 11.21 -21.07
CA ARG A 476 14.75 11.65 -20.16
C ARG A 476 14.88 11.03 -18.78
N LEU A 477 15.19 9.74 -18.68
CA LEU A 477 15.40 9.06 -17.40
C LEU A 477 16.64 9.58 -16.66
N ILE A 478 17.74 9.85 -17.35
CA ILE A 478 18.94 10.45 -16.75
C ILE A 478 18.62 11.86 -16.22
N CYS A 479 17.83 12.66 -16.94
CA CYS A 479 17.42 14.00 -16.51
C CYS A 479 16.57 14.03 -15.22
N ILE A 480 15.93 12.92 -14.85
CA ILE A 480 15.18 12.78 -13.59
C ILE A 480 15.88 11.86 -12.57
N ALA A 481 17.12 11.47 -12.84
CA ALA A 481 17.96 10.77 -11.88
C ALA A 481 18.64 11.76 -10.91
N ASP A 482 19.07 11.24 -9.76
CA ASP A 482 19.89 11.98 -8.81
C ASP A 482 21.28 12.28 -9.40
N SER A 483 21.72 13.53 -9.30
CA SER A 483 22.95 14.00 -9.94
C SER A 483 24.20 13.29 -9.46
N ARG A 484 24.18 12.65 -8.28
CA ARG A 484 25.30 11.82 -7.79
C ARG A 484 25.55 10.59 -8.66
N PHE A 485 24.53 10.13 -9.41
CA PHE A 485 24.58 8.89 -10.21
C PHE A 485 24.48 9.14 -11.72
N GLN A 486 24.12 10.36 -12.16
CA GLN A 486 23.94 10.69 -13.58
C GLN A 486 25.18 10.39 -14.44
N ALA A 487 26.39 10.69 -13.94
CA ALA A 487 27.63 10.47 -14.70
C ALA A 487 27.86 8.98 -15.01
N GLU A 488 27.64 8.09 -14.04
CA GLU A 488 27.76 6.65 -14.24
C GLU A 488 26.73 6.13 -15.25
N LEU A 489 25.47 6.59 -15.14
CA LEU A 489 24.39 6.23 -16.06
C LEU A 489 24.68 6.65 -17.50
N VAL A 490 25.27 7.84 -17.70
CA VAL A 490 25.72 8.31 -19.02
C VAL A 490 26.79 7.39 -19.59
N THR A 491 27.84 7.11 -18.81
CA THR A 491 28.93 6.23 -19.24
C THR A 491 28.39 4.85 -19.65
N GLN A 492 27.56 4.23 -18.81
CA GLN A 492 26.95 2.93 -19.09
C GLN A 492 26.15 2.94 -20.41
N ALA A 493 25.35 3.99 -20.65
CA ALA A 493 24.56 4.09 -21.87
C ALA A 493 25.39 4.36 -23.13
N GLN A 494 26.45 5.14 -23.03
CA GLN A 494 27.39 5.42 -24.13
C GLN A 494 28.21 4.18 -24.50
N GLU A 495 28.75 3.47 -23.51
CA GLU A 495 29.49 2.22 -23.70
C GLU A 495 28.62 1.13 -24.34
N ALA A 496 27.33 1.10 -24.01
CA ALA A 496 26.36 0.21 -24.64
C ALA A 496 25.93 0.63 -26.06
N GLY A 497 26.41 1.77 -26.57
CA GLY A 497 26.02 2.31 -27.88
C GLY A 497 24.55 2.76 -27.95
N LYS A 498 23.96 3.09 -26.79
CA LYS A 498 22.55 3.49 -26.66
C LYS A 498 22.35 4.99 -26.42
N LEU A 499 23.43 5.73 -26.25
CA LEU A 499 23.46 7.18 -26.08
C LEU A 499 24.60 7.78 -26.90
N ALA A 500 24.35 8.91 -27.57
CA ALA A 500 25.39 9.58 -28.35
C ALA A 500 26.64 9.89 -27.50
N PRO A 501 27.86 9.65 -28.02
CA PRO A 501 29.10 9.85 -27.25
C PRO A 501 29.36 11.29 -26.78
N ASP A 502 28.79 12.27 -27.47
CA ASP A 502 28.90 13.69 -27.17
C ASP A 502 27.74 14.24 -26.32
N TRP A 503 26.70 13.44 -26.09
CA TRP A 503 25.59 13.85 -25.25
C TRP A 503 26.03 14.03 -23.80
N GLN A 504 25.56 15.11 -23.18
CA GLN A 504 25.78 15.39 -21.76
C GLN A 504 24.45 15.76 -21.12
N VAL A 505 24.32 15.47 -19.82
CA VAL A 505 23.16 15.90 -19.03
C VAL A 505 22.97 17.42 -19.20
N PRO A 506 21.78 17.94 -19.56
CA PRO A 506 21.56 19.37 -19.69
C PRO A 506 21.75 20.10 -18.36
N ALA A 507 22.21 21.37 -18.41
CA ALA A 507 22.56 22.13 -17.21
C ALA A 507 21.44 22.22 -16.16
N ALA A 508 20.19 22.32 -16.60
CA ALA A 508 19.01 22.39 -15.72
C ALA A 508 18.80 21.13 -14.86
N HIS A 509 19.40 19.99 -15.22
CA HIS A 509 19.25 18.70 -14.53
C HIS A 509 20.51 18.26 -13.75
N ARG A 510 21.56 19.09 -13.73
CA ARG A 510 22.84 18.77 -13.07
C ARG A 510 22.86 19.05 -11.56
N GLN A 511 21.75 19.53 -11.00
CA GLN A 511 21.60 19.89 -9.59
C GLN A 511 20.43 19.14 -8.93
N ASN A 512 20.06 17.98 -9.48
CA ASN A 512 19.08 17.08 -8.90
C ASN A 512 19.65 16.45 -7.63
N THR A 513 19.47 17.12 -6.49
CA THR A 513 20.02 16.68 -5.20
C THR A 513 18.95 16.64 -4.11
N PRO A 514 19.05 15.71 -3.15
CA PRO A 514 18.10 15.65 -2.04
C PRO A 514 18.12 16.94 -1.20
N GLN A 515 19.28 17.60 -1.10
CA GLN A 515 19.44 18.86 -0.38
C GLN A 515 18.63 19.99 -1.01
N ALA A 516 18.56 20.06 -2.34
CA ALA A 516 17.76 21.07 -3.03
C ALA A 516 16.26 20.86 -2.75
N ILE A 517 15.78 19.62 -2.82
CA ILE A 517 14.38 19.28 -2.53
C ILE A 517 14.04 19.55 -1.06
N ALA A 518 14.92 19.16 -0.12
CA ALA A 518 14.71 19.40 1.30
C ALA A 518 14.69 20.90 1.65
N ALA A 519 15.63 21.68 1.10
CA ALA A 519 15.69 23.13 1.32
C ALA A 519 14.45 23.85 0.76
N TRP A 520 14.00 23.46 -0.43
CA TRP A 520 12.76 23.98 -1.02
C TRP A 520 11.52 23.60 -0.21
N ARG A 521 11.37 22.32 0.21
CA ARG A 521 10.22 21.94 1.03
C ARG A 521 10.21 22.68 2.37
N ALA A 522 11.38 22.94 2.96
CA ALA A 522 11.47 23.67 4.22
C ALA A 522 10.81 25.06 4.16
N THR A 523 10.84 25.75 3.00
CA THR A 523 10.18 27.05 2.82
C THR A 523 8.66 26.95 2.61
N HIS A 524 8.13 25.75 2.39
CA HIS A 524 6.71 25.48 2.14
C HIS A 524 6.09 24.45 3.09
N ARG A 525 6.70 24.22 4.27
CA ARG A 525 6.30 23.16 5.21
C ARG A 525 4.83 23.26 5.66
N ASP A 526 4.27 24.47 5.71
CA ASP A 526 2.86 24.70 6.04
C ASP A 526 1.90 24.13 4.97
N LEU A 527 2.31 24.22 3.70
CA LEU A 527 1.55 23.67 2.57
C LEU A 527 1.91 22.22 2.27
N LEU A 528 3.09 21.73 2.68
CA LEU A 528 3.58 20.38 2.44
C LEU A 528 3.93 19.67 3.77
N PRO A 529 2.96 19.43 4.67
CA PRO A 529 3.20 18.88 6.00
C PRO A 529 3.63 17.40 5.95
N ASP A 530 4.24 16.89 7.02
CA ASP A 530 4.67 15.47 7.10
C ASP A 530 3.48 14.49 7.05
N TYR A 531 2.30 14.90 7.53
CA TYR A 531 1.08 14.08 7.56
C TYR A 531 -0.11 14.83 6.94
N PRO A 532 -0.15 14.98 5.61
CA PRO A 532 -1.16 15.81 4.95
C PRO A 532 -2.59 15.31 5.12
N LEU A 533 -2.78 14.00 5.33
CA LEU A 533 -4.08 13.37 5.54
C LEU A 533 -4.27 12.89 6.99
N GLY A 534 -3.57 13.49 7.94
CA GLY A 534 -3.62 13.11 9.35
C GLY A 534 -2.74 11.91 9.69
N THR A 535 -2.74 11.52 10.97
CA THR A 535 -1.86 10.48 11.52
C THR A 535 -2.43 9.88 12.79
N ASP A 536 -2.14 8.60 13.02
CA ASP A 536 -2.47 7.92 14.26
C ASP A 536 -1.43 8.15 15.36
N PHE A 537 -0.29 8.79 15.06
CA PHE A 537 0.75 9.06 16.05
C PHE A 537 0.41 10.29 16.90
N THR A 538 0.62 10.20 18.21
CA THR A 538 0.55 11.35 19.12
C THR A 538 1.64 12.37 18.79
N ALA A 539 1.49 13.62 19.24
CA ALA A 539 2.51 14.66 19.02
C ALA A 539 3.91 14.24 19.53
N ILE A 540 3.98 13.48 20.62
CA ILE A 540 5.24 12.95 21.17
C ILE A 540 5.82 11.85 20.27
N GLU A 541 4.98 10.97 19.73
CA GLU A 541 5.42 9.92 18.80
C GLU A 541 5.90 10.50 17.47
N GLN A 542 5.23 11.55 16.97
CA GLN A 542 5.67 12.29 15.79
C GLN A 542 7.04 12.95 16.00
N ALA A 543 7.28 13.57 17.17
CA ALA A 543 8.58 14.15 17.52
C ALA A 543 9.68 13.08 17.70
N LEU A 544 9.32 11.86 18.10
CA LEU A 544 10.25 10.75 18.29
C LEU A 544 10.75 10.15 16.96
N LEU A 545 9.91 10.07 15.92
CA LEU A 545 10.26 9.46 14.63
C LEU A 545 11.59 9.95 14.03
N PRO A 546 11.82 11.27 13.83
CA PRO A 546 13.09 11.74 13.27
C PRO A 546 14.28 11.44 14.18
N CYS A 547 14.08 11.41 15.51
CA CYS A 547 15.11 11.05 16.47
C CYS A 547 15.51 9.56 16.33
N LEU A 548 14.52 8.69 16.14
CA LEU A 548 14.74 7.25 15.93
C LEU A 548 15.42 6.97 14.59
N GLU A 549 15.08 7.72 13.55
CA GLU A 549 15.74 7.62 12.24
C GLU A 549 17.22 8.01 12.34
N VAL A 550 17.55 9.13 12.99
CA VAL A 550 18.94 9.54 13.24
C VAL A 550 19.70 8.46 14.02
N LEU A 551 19.07 7.88 15.04
CA LEU A 551 19.68 6.82 15.85
C LEU A 551 19.89 5.53 15.03
N SER A 552 18.90 5.11 14.24
CA SER A 552 18.96 3.92 13.40
C SER A 552 20.07 4.05 12.34
N ASN A 553 20.16 5.21 11.68
CA ASN A 553 21.23 5.52 10.72
C ASN A 553 22.62 5.52 11.36
N ALA A 554 22.73 5.92 12.62
CA ALA A 554 23.99 5.91 13.37
C ALA A 554 24.37 4.53 13.94
N ALA A 555 23.39 3.64 14.15
CA ALA A 555 23.60 2.34 14.80
C ALA A 555 24.62 1.45 14.07
N GLY A 556 24.70 1.57 12.73
CA GLY A 556 25.66 0.84 11.90
C GLY A 556 27.10 1.41 11.90
N ARG A 557 27.34 2.58 12.49
CA ARG A 557 28.62 3.31 12.39
C ARG A 557 29.10 3.79 13.75
N LYS A 558 30.17 3.18 14.28
CA LYS A 558 30.73 3.50 15.61
C LYS A 558 31.01 4.99 15.83
N ARG A 559 31.50 5.69 14.80
CA ARG A 559 31.78 7.13 14.85
C ARG A 559 30.50 7.96 15.03
N ASP A 560 29.45 7.61 14.31
CA ASP A 560 28.18 8.35 14.35
C ASP A 560 27.47 8.11 15.69
N LEU A 561 27.50 6.88 16.19
CA LEU A 561 27.00 6.54 17.52
C LEU A 561 27.76 7.30 18.63
N ALA A 562 29.09 7.37 18.56
CA ALA A 562 29.88 8.17 19.49
C ALA A 562 29.52 9.67 19.43
N GLY A 563 29.22 10.17 18.23
CA GLY A 563 28.70 11.53 18.03
C GLY A 563 27.37 11.78 18.75
N LEU A 564 26.44 10.82 18.72
CA LEU A 564 25.19 10.92 19.47
C LEU A 564 25.44 10.91 20.99
N LEU A 565 26.32 10.04 21.47
CA LEU A 565 26.68 10.00 22.90
C LEU A 565 27.29 11.33 23.37
N ALA A 566 28.16 11.94 22.56
CA ALA A 566 28.70 13.27 22.88
C ALA A 566 27.59 14.34 22.88
N ALA A 567 26.72 14.35 21.87
CA ALA A 567 25.61 15.28 21.78
C ALA A 567 24.65 15.19 22.98
N SER A 568 24.50 14.00 23.57
CA SER A 568 23.68 13.81 24.77
C SER A 568 24.18 14.61 25.99
N LEU A 569 25.44 15.03 25.99
CA LEU A 569 26.08 15.82 27.05
C LEU A 569 26.25 17.29 26.66
N THR A 570 26.51 17.58 25.38
CA THR A 570 26.95 18.91 24.93
C THR A 570 25.88 19.71 24.18
N ALA A 571 24.92 19.05 23.53
CA ALA A 571 23.88 19.74 22.75
C ALA A 571 22.72 20.20 23.67
N PRO A 572 21.97 21.24 23.28
CA PRO A 572 20.80 21.70 24.03
C PRO A 572 19.73 20.60 24.09
N ALA A 573 19.06 20.49 25.24
CA ALA A 573 17.98 19.53 25.43
C ALA A 573 16.81 19.83 24.49
N HIS A 574 16.23 18.80 23.89
CA HIS A 574 14.99 18.97 23.12
C HIS A 574 13.87 19.42 24.08
N PRO A 575 12.99 20.37 23.71
CA PRO A 575 11.93 20.87 24.60
C PRO A 575 11.02 19.77 25.16
N GLN A 576 10.81 18.72 24.37
CA GLN A 576 10.01 17.54 24.74
C GLN A 576 10.84 16.32 25.19
N GLU A 577 12.15 16.45 25.45
CA GLU A 577 13.05 15.32 25.77
C GLU A 577 12.51 14.42 26.88
N GLY A 578 12.08 15.00 28.01
CA GLY A 578 11.56 14.21 29.13
C GLY A 578 10.28 13.44 28.80
N ALA A 579 9.38 14.02 28.00
CA ALA A 579 8.14 13.37 27.57
C ALA A 579 8.44 12.23 26.57
N MET A 580 9.35 12.46 25.63
CA MET A 580 9.79 11.45 24.67
C MET A 580 10.52 10.28 25.35
N MET A 581 11.42 10.55 26.30
CA MET A 581 12.11 9.51 27.06
C MET A 581 11.14 8.67 27.89
N ARG A 582 10.15 9.32 28.54
CA ARG A 582 9.09 8.62 29.25
C ARG A 582 8.26 7.74 28.30
N ARG A 583 7.93 8.24 27.10
CA ARG A 583 7.21 7.46 26.08
C ARG A 583 7.99 6.22 25.63
N MET A 584 9.31 6.28 25.62
CA MET A 584 10.19 5.15 25.29
C MET A 584 10.47 4.23 26.50
N GLY A 585 9.83 4.47 27.65
CA GLY A 585 10.01 3.68 28.87
C GLY A 585 11.35 3.92 29.56
N TYR A 586 11.99 5.07 29.32
CA TYR A 586 13.21 5.51 30.01
C TYR A 586 12.91 6.61 31.03
N ASP A 587 13.89 6.88 31.90
CA ASP A 587 13.79 7.97 32.86
C ASP A 587 13.66 9.33 32.13
N PRO A 588 12.72 10.21 32.50
CA PRO A 588 12.62 11.53 31.86
C PRO A 588 13.86 12.40 32.09
N ALA A 589 14.52 12.27 33.25
CA ALA A 589 15.70 13.05 33.60
C ALA A 589 17.00 12.32 33.24
N PRO A 590 18.01 13.02 32.71
CA PRO A 590 19.31 12.42 32.43
C PRO A 590 19.97 11.95 33.73
N LYS A 591 20.50 10.71 33.73
CA LYS A 591 21.21 10.11 34.86
C LYS A 591 22.58 9.66 34.42
N LEU A 592 23.57 9.75 35.31
CA LEU A 592 24.94 9.27 35.08
C LEU A 592 25.01 7.78 34.72
N THR A 593 24.08 6.97 35.24
CA THR A 593 24.02 5.51 35.06
C THR A 593 22.83 5.05 34.19
N GLU A 594 22.51 5.77 33.11
CA GLU A 594 21.45 5.34 32.17
C GLU A 594 21.97 4.34 31.12
N PRO A 595 21.10 3.47 30.55
CA PRO A 595 21.48 2.57 29.47
C PRO A 595 22.08 3.30 28.28
N LEU A 596 23.05 2.68 27.59
CA LEU A 596 23.71 3.29 26.43
C LEU A 596 22.72 3.71 25.33
N GLN A 597 21.68 2.90 25.10
CA GLN A 597 20.60 3.20 24.15
C GLN A 597 19.79 4.43 24.55
N ALA A 598 19.45 4.57 25.84
CA ALA A 598 18.75 5.75 26.37
C ALA A 598 19.60 7.02 26.15
N ARG A 599 20.91 6.94 26.42
CA ARG A 599 21.83 8.06 26.22
C ARG A 599 22.01 8.42 24.74
N ALA A 600 22.16 7.42 23.86
CA ALA A 600 22.24 7.64 22.42
C ALA A 600 20.94 8.25 21.86
N LEU A 601 19.78 7.83 22.38
CA LEU A 601 18.48 8.39 22.02
C LEU A 601 18.36 9.86 22.44
N ARG A 602 18.77 10.24 23.66
CA ARG A 602 18.87 11.67 24.04
C ARG A 602 19.78 12.43 23.09
N GLY A 603 20.94 11.84 22.77
CA GLY A 603 21.86 12.38 21.78
C GLY A 603 21.19 12.70 20.44
N ALA A 604 20.38 11.77 19.93
CA ALA A 604 19.62 11.97 18.71
C ALA A 604 18.57 13.09 18.85
N MET A 605 17.80 13.11 19.95
CA MET A 605 16.80 14.16 20.22
C MET A 605 17.42 15.56 20.23
N ARG A 606 18.57 15.71 20.90
CA ARG A 606 19.27 16.99 21.01
C ARG A 606 19.92 17.41 19.69
N LYS A 607 20.39 16.45 18.91
CA LYS A 607 20.89 16.72 17.56
C LYS A 607 19.78 17.19 16.63
N VAL A 608 18.59 16.59 16.69
CA VAL A 608 17.41 17.04 15.94
C VAL A 608 16.99 18.45 16.36
N ALA A 609 16.95 18.73 17.67
CA ALA A 609 16.64 20.07 18.19
C ALA A 609 17.63 21.15 17.70
N ALA A 610 18.91 20.83 17.64
CA ALA A 610 19.95 21.75 17.18
C ALA A 610 19.90 22.06 15.68
N CYS A 611 19.18 21.26 14.88
CA CYS A 611 18.95 21.52 13.46
C CYS A 611 17.64 22.31 13.21
N THR A 612 16.81 22.48 14.23
CA THR A 612 15.51 23.20 14.16
C THR A 612 15.56 24.59 14.81
N LEU A 613 16.65 24.91 15.50
CA LEU A 613 17.04 26.23 16.02
C LEU A 613 18.06 26.86 15.09
#